data_AF-H6V9V0-F1
#
_entry.id   AF-H6V9V0-F1
#
_cell.length_a   1.000
_cell.length_b   1.000
_cell.length_c   1.000
_cell.angle_alpha   90.00
_cell.angle_beta   90.00
_cell.angle_gamma   90.00
#
_symmetry.space_group_name_H-M   'P 1'
#
loop_
_entity.id
_entity.type
_entity.pdbx_description
1 polymer ?
#
loop_
_entity_poly.entity_id
_entity_poly.type
_entity_poly.pdbx_seq_one_letter_code
_entity_poly.pdbx_strand_id
1 'polypeptide(L)'
;NRSCFQKLWVFDLRYTDWYSKTTMGLMDELRELNVERVKDWMSIVDICGSRSSLVKFRVAPDPDSQQEIIMHRQLPNLSSALHLKTVVLENCVGLEQVVPDVLPPLVESFSFILTDAAIPKISSISFRGLGKLKSVFLRGVMENLLELDLSGSAVKSLDLREVVALNLKQLIMMGCDKLKAIQ
;
A
#
# COMPACT_ATOMS: atom_id res chain seq x y z
N ASN A 1 -24.39 -16.46 -13.69
CA ASN A 1 -24.89 -16.12 -12.35
C ASN A 1 -24.05 -14.98 -11.77
N ARG A 2 -24.28 -13.72 -12.21
CA ARG A 2 -23.52 -12.54 -11.74
C ARG A 2 -24.01 -12.01 -10.38
N SER A 3 -25.20 -12.44 -9.94
CA SER A 3 -25.96 -11.78 -8.88
C SER A 3 -25.40 -11.98 -7.47
N CYS A 4 -24.75 -13.10 -7.18
CA CYS A 4 -24.34 -13.39 -5.80
C CYS A 4 -23.17 -12.53 -5.30
N PHE A 5 -22.29 -12.05 -6.19
CA PHE A 5 -21.07 -11.31 -5.81
C PHE A 5 -21.15 -9.82 -6.06
N GLN A 6 -22.12 -9.33 -6.85
CA GLN A 6 -22.25 -7.92 -7.20
C GLN A 6 -22.31 -7.00 -5.98
N LYS A 7 -23.07 -7.42 -4.95
CA LYS A 7 -23.29 -6.68 -3.70
C LYS A 7 -22.27 -7.02 -2.60
N LEU A 8 -21.20 -7.76 -2.93
CA LEU A 8 -20.18 -8.10 -1.95
C LEU A 8 -19.37 -6.84 -1.60
N TRP A 9 -19.39 -6.44 -0.33
CA TRP A 9 -18.66 -5.26 0.13
C TRP A 9 -17.27 -5.57 0.68
N VAL A 10 -17.06 -6.77 1.21
CA VAL A 10 -15.80 -7.17 1.84
C VAL A 10 -15.36 -8.46 1.20
N PHE A 11 -14.12 -8.50 0.71
CA PHE A 11 -13.50 -9.70 0.20
C PHE A 11 -12.18 -9.93 0.93
N ASP A 12 -12.19 -10.95 1.78
CA ASP A 12 -11.07 -11.31 2.64
C ASP A 12 -10.49 -12.66 2.16
N LEU A 13 -9.28 -12.60 1.60
CA LEU A 13 -8.55 -13.75 1.08
C LEU A 13 -7.35 -14.00 1.98
N ARG A 14 -7.38 -15.09 2.76
CA ARG A 14 -6.27 -15.46 3.64
C ARG A 14 -5.86 -16.89 3.44
N TYR A 15 -4.56 -17.15 3.43
CA TYR A 15 -3.98 -18.50 3.42
C TYR A 15 -4.58 -19.39 2.32
N THR A 16 -4.81 -18.81 1.14
CA THR A 16 -5.52 -19.46 0.04
C THR A 16 -4.83 -19.22 -1.29
N ASP A 17 -4.90 -20.23 -2.15
CA ASP A 17 -4.44 -20.20 -3.52
C ASP A 17 -5.66 -19.83 -4.41
N TRP A 18 -6.01 -18.53 -4.43
CA TRP A 18 -7.15 -18.01 -5.20
C TRP A 18 -6.77 -17.65 -6.63
N TYR A 19 -7.44 -18.25 -7.63
CA TYR A 19 -7.10 -18.08 -9.05
C TYR A 19 -8.22 -17.49 -9.91
N SER A 20 -9.45 -17.37 -9.40
CA SER A 20 -10.59 -16.94 -10.23
C SER A 20 -10.63 -15.43 -10.46
N LYS A 21 -9.95 -14.99 -11.52
CA LYS A 21 -10.01 -13.61 -12.02
C LYS A 21 -11.43 -13.21 -12.44
N THR A 22 -12.17 -14.15 -13.03
CA THR A 22 -13.56 -13.94 -13.45
C THR A 22 -14.47 -13.61 -12.26
N THR A 23 -14.33 -14.31 -11.14
CA THR A 23 -15.15 -14.03 -9.93
C THR A 23 -14.84 -12.66 -9.36
N MET A 24 -13.56 -12.26 -9.33
CA MET A 24 -13.14 -10.93 -8.88
C MET A 24 -13.69 -9.80 -9.77
N GLY A 25 -13.90 -10.07 -11.06
CA GLY A 25 -14.55 -9.16 -12.00
C GLY A 25 -16.03 -8.85 -11.70
N LEU A 26 -16.69 -9.63 -10.83
CA LEU A 26 -18.13 -9.48 -10.54
C LEU A 26 -18.46 -8.61 -9.32
N MET A 27 -17.47 -8.21 -8.51
CA MET A 27 -17.67 -7.55 -7.21
C MET A 27 -17.78 -6.03 -7.33
N ASP A 28 -18.83 -5.54 -7.99
CA ASP A 28 -19.01 -4.11 -8.34
C ASP A 28 -19.10 -3.17 -7.13
N GLU A 29 -19.62 -3.67 -6.01
CA GLU A 29 -19.72 -2.89 -4.78
C GLU A 29 -18.60 -3.20 -3.77
N LEU A 30 -17.47 -3.78 -4.20
CA LEU A 30 -16.36 -4.10 -3.29
C LEU A 30 -15.79 -2.84 -2.64
N ARG A 31 -15.86 -2.76 -1.32
CA ARG A 31 -15.38 -1.64 -0.50
C ARG A 31 -14.09 -1.97 0.24
N GLU A 32 -13.93 -3.22 0.67
CA GLU A 32 -12.75 -3.66 1.41
C GLU A 32 -12.14 -4.90 0.77
N LEU A 33 -10.86 -4.81 0.43
CA LEU A 33 -10.06 -5.92 -0.05
C LEU A 33 -8.96 -6.21 0.98
N ASN A 34 -8.94 -7.43 1.51
CA ASN A 34 -7.86 -7.93 2.34
C ASN A 34 -7.23 -9.16 1.69
N VAL A 35 -5.92 -9.14 1.51
CA VAL A 35 -5.17 -10.24 0.89
C VAL A 35 -4.02 -10.62 1.81
N GLU A 36 -4.01 -11.84 2.33
CA GLU A 36 -3.03 -12.30 3.29
C GLU A 36 -2.50 -13.69 2.92
N ARG A 37 -1.17 -13.82 2.84
CA ARG A 37 -0.49 -15.06 2.43
C ARG A 37 -1.02 -15.66 1.12
N VAL A 38 -1.39 -14.80 0.17
CA VAL A 38 -1.76 -15.21 -1.20
C VAL A 38 -0.59 -14.95 -2.12
N LYS A 39 -0.12 -15.99 -2.84
CA LYS A 39 1.11 -15.92 -3.65
C LYS A 39 1.06 -14.88 -4.76
N ASP A 40 -0.08 -14.74 -5.44
CA ASP A 40 -0.27 -13.80 -6.56
C ASP A 40 -1.09 -12.57 -6.13
N TRP A 41 -0.71 -11.95 -5.01
CA TRP A 41 -1.41 -10.79 -4.50
C TRP A 41 -1.38 -9.61 -5.47
N MET A 42 -0.30 -9.43 -6.23
CA MET A 42 -0.17 -8.37 -7.24
C MET A 42 -1.28 -8.47 -8.31
N SER A 43 -1.55 -9.66 -8.85
CA SER A 43 -2.65 -9.81 -9.81
C SER A 43 -4.02 -9.56 -9.18
N ILE A 44 -4.21 -9.84 -7.89
CA ILE A 44 -5.47 -9.54 -7.18
C ILE A 44 -5.65 -8.03 -7.07
N VAL A 45 -4.57 -7.31 -6.75
CA VAL A 45 -4.59 -5.84 -6.65
C VAL A 45 -4.81 -5.19 -8.00
N ASP A 46 -4.22 -5.68 -9.09
CA ASP A 46 -4.47 -5.14 -10.42
C ASP A 46 -5.96 -5.22 -10.82
N ILE A 47 -6.65 -6.30 -10.41
CA ILE A 47 -8.05 -6.56 -10.76
C ILE A 47 -9.02 -5.83 -9.84
N CYS A 48 -8.78 -5.90 -8.53
CA CYS A 48 -9.72 -5.38 -7.51
C CYS A 48 -9.33 -3.98 -7.02
N GLY A 49 -8.05 -3.64 -7.05
CA GLY A 49 -7.48 -2.39 -6.53
C GLY A 49 -7.80 -1.16 -7.36
N SER A 50 -8.18 -1.32 -8.64
CA SER A 50 -8.60 -0.22 -9.51
C SER A 50 -10.10 0.11 -9.42
N ARG A 51 -10.86 -0.61 -8.58
CA ARG A 51 -12.30 -0.43 -8.46
C ARG A 51 -12.63 0.89 -7.77
N SER A 52 -13.46 1.70 -8.43
CA SER A 52 -13.91 2.99 -7.87
C SER A 52 -14.64 2.85 -6.53
N SER A 53 -15.29 1.70 -6.27
CA SER A 53 -16.00 1.42 -5.02
C SER A 53 -15.09 1.15 -3.82
N LEU A 54 -13.81 0.83 -4.06
CA LEU A 54 -12.88 0.41 -3.02
C LEU A 54 -12.58 1.58 -2.08
N VAL A 55 -12.70 1.33 -0.78
CA VAL A 55 -12.48 2.31 0.31
C VAL A 55 -11.25 1.94 1.14
N LYS A 56 -11.01 0.64 1.33
CA LYS A 56 -9.89 0.12 2.10
C LYS A 56 -9.21 -1.02 1.35
N PHE A 57 -7.89 -0.95 1.29
CA PHE A 57 -7.04 -1.96 0.72
C PHE A 57 -6.00 -2.40 1.75
N ARG A 58 -5.92 -3.71 2.00
CA ARG A 58 -4.86 -4.33 2.79
C ARG A 58 -4.24 -5.50 2.03
N VAL A 59 -2.91 -5.57 2.06
CA VAL A 59 -2.17 -6.75 1.65
C VAL A 59 -1.07 -7.10 2.65
N ALA A 60 -0.88 -8.40 2.86
CA ALA A 60 0.10 -9.00 3.76
C ALA A 60 0.61 -10.32 3.14
N PRO A 61 1.49 -10.30 2.12
CA PRO A 61 2.03 -11.51 1.54
C PRO A 61 2.93 -12.23 2.56
N ASP A 62 3.32 -13.46 2.23
CA ASP A 62 4.31 -14.18 3.02
C ASP A 62 5.70 -13.61 2.71
N PRO A 63 6.36 -12.93 3.68
CA PRO A 63 7.64 -12.25 3.43
C PRO A 63 8.76 -13.23 3.06
N ASP A 64 8.62 -14.50 3.48
CA ASP A 64 9.63 -15.53 3.24
C ASP A 64 9.37 -16.32 1.95
N SER A 65 8.28 -16.00 1.23
CA SER A 65 8.01 -16.66 -0.04
C SER A 65 9.02 -16.26 -1.10
N GLN A 66 9.52 -17.24 -1.85
CA GLN A 66 10.45 -16.98 -2.96
C GLN A 66 9.91 -15.95 -3.94
N GLN A 67 8.60 -15.98 -4.22
CA GLN A 67 7.94 -15.05 -5.13
C GLN A 67 8.05 -13.60 -4.65
N GLU A 68 7.82 -13.34 -3.35
CA GLU A 68 7.96 -12.01 -2.77
C GLU A 68 9.43 -11.58 -2.69
N ILE A 69 10.33 -12.49 -2.28
CA ILE A 69 11.77 -12.21 -2.17
C ILE A 69 12.40 -11.86 -3.52
N ILE A 70 12.01 -12.52 -4.62
CA ILE A 70 12.54 -12.21 -5.96
C ILE A 70 11.76 -11.10 -6.66
N MET A 71 10.63 -10.64 -6.11
CA MET A 71 9.85 -9.56 -6.72
C MET A 71 10.65 -8.26 -6.71
N HIS A 72 10.62 -7.55 -7.83
CA HIS A 72 11.25 -6.24 -8.03
C HIS A 72 10.24 -5.35 -8.75
N ARG A 73 9.33 -4.74 -7.99
CA ARG A 73 8.16 -4.03 -8.54
C ARG A 73 7.85 -2.75 -7.77
N GLN A 74 7.23 -1.81 -8.45
CA GLN A 74 6.56 -0.66 -7.84
C GLN A 74 5.17 -1.06 -7.36
N LEU A 75 4.58 -0.23 -6.49
CA LEU A 75 3.21 -0.44 -6.01
C LEU A 75 2.24 -0.42 -7.21
N PRO A 76 1.28 -1.38 -7.30
CA PRO A 76 0.24 -1.33 -8.31
C PRO A 76 -0.49 0.01 -8.33
N ASN A 77 -0.92 0.43 -9.52
CA ASN A 77 -1.63 1.68 -9.69
C ASN A 77 -3.08 1.57 -9.18
N LEU A 78 -3.36 2.26 -8.08
CA LEU A 78 -4.66 2.36 -7.42
C LEU A 78 -5.38 3.70 -7.70
N SER A 79 -4.85 4.54 -8.59
CA SER A 79 -5.38 5.90 -8.86
C SER A 79 -6.85 5.92 -9.31
N SER A 80 -7.33 4.81 -9.90
CA SER A 80 -8.72 4.66 -10.34
C SER A 80 -9.69 4.30 -9.19
N ALA A 81 -9.18 3.92 -8.01
CA ALA A 81 -10.00 3.69 -6.83
C ALA A 81 -10.39 5.01 -6.16
N LEU A 82 -11.29 5.75 -6.81
CA LEU A 82 -11.63 7.13 -6.45
C LEU A 82 -12.13 7.32 -5.00
N HIS A 83 -12.63 6.27 -4.35
CA HIS A 83 -13.09 6.32 -2.96
C HIS A 83 -12.11 5.72 -1.95
N LEU A 84 -10.91 5.31 -2.38
CA LEU A 84 -9.92 4.69 -1.52
C LEU A 84 -9.38 5.69 -0.51
N LYS A 85 -9.52 5.36 0.78
CA LYS A 85 -9.10 6.20 1.91
C LYS A 85 -7.96 5.59 2.69
N THR A 86 -7.86 4.26 2.72
CA THR A 86 -6.92 3.55 3.58
C THR A 86 -6.17 2.49 2.79
N VAL A 87 -4.85 2.57 2.83
CA VAL A 87 -3.93 1.59 2.25
C VAL A 87 -3.05 1.02 3.36
N VAL A 88 -3.04 -0.30 3.48
CA VAL A 88 -2.21 -1.03 4.46
C VAL A 88 -1.39 -2.07 3.71
N LEU A 89 -0.08 -1.91 3.75
CA LEU A 89 0.88 -2.81 3.16
C LEU A 89 1.71 -3.41 4.30
N GLU A 90 1.61 -4.71 4.49
CA GLU A 90 2.37 -5.45 5.48
C GLU A 90 3.26 -6.43 4.74
N ASN A 91 4.53 -6.58 5.13
CA ASN A 91 5.43 -7.62 4.63
C ASN A 91 5.62 -7.68 3.10
N CYS A 92 5.35 -6.59 2.39
CA CYS A 92 5.68 -6.46 0.96
C CYS A 92 7.19 -6.23 0.75
N VAL A 93 8.02 -7.21 1.12
CA VAL A 93 9.49 -7.10 1.10
C VAL A 93 10.06 -6.92 -0.32
N GLY A 94 9.35 -7.36 -1.36
CA GLY A 94 9.77 -7.20 -2.75
C GLY A 94 9.39 -5.87 -3.40
N LEU A 95 8.68 -5.00 -2.66
CA LEU A 95 8.27 -3.67 -3.15
C LEU A 95 9.47 -2.71 -3.16
N GLU A 96 9.81 -2.16 -4.33
CA GLU A 96 10.95 -1.25 -4.47
C GLU A 96 10.56 0.22 -4.29
N GLN A 97 9.37 0.61 -4.75
CA GLN A 97 8.95 2.00 -4.74
C GLN A 97 7.44 2.18 -4.60
N VAL A 98 7.05 3.24 -3.90
CA VAL A 98 5.74 3.88 -4.03
C VAL A 98 5.96 5.17 -4.80
N VAL A 99 5.66 5.18 -6.10
CA VAL A 99 5.88 6.35 -6.96
C VAL A 99 4.69 7.32 -6.91
N PRO A 100 4.86 8.59 -7.30
CA PRO A 100 3.75 9.54 -7.40
C PRO A 100 2.60 9.01 -8.27
N ASP A 101 1.40 9.53 -8.03
CA ASP A 101 0.18 9.28 -8.83
C ASP A 101 -0.34 7.83 -8.88
N VAL A 102 0.29 6.87 -8.17
CA VAL A 102 -0.25 5.50 -8.03
C VAL A 102 -1.37 5.42 -6.98
N LEU A 103 -1.47 6.38 -6.08
CA LEU A 103 -2.52 6.47 -5.07
C LEU A 103 -3.51 7.58 -5.43
N PRO A 104 -4.82 7.39 -5.19
CA PRO A 104 -5.83 8.40 -5.49
C PRO A 104 -5.78 9.56 -4.47
N PRO A 105 -6.22 10.77 -4.86
CA PRO A 105 -6.07 11.98 -4.03
C PRO A 105 -6.90 11.98 -2.73
N LEU A 106 -7.84 11.03 -2.57
CA LEU A 106 -8.67 10.88 -1.38
C LEU A 106 -8.05 9.98 -0.30
N VAL A 107 -6.87 9.38 -0.52
CA VAL A 107 -6.18 8.60 0.52
C VAL A 107 -5.94 9.47 1.74
N GLU A 108 -6.43 9.02 2.90
CA GLU A 108 -6.31 9.71 4.19
C GLU A 108 -5.29 9.04 5.10
N SER A 109 -5.06 7.74 4.92
CA SER A 109 -4.14 6.93 5.72
C SER A 109 -3.37 5.93 4.86
N PHE A 110 -2.07 5.87 5.09
CA PHE A 110 -1.16 4.89 4.51
C PHE A 110 -0.33 4.24 5.61
N SER A 111 -0.24 2.91 5.58
CA SER A 111 0.61 2.13 6.48
C SER A 111 1.52 1.21 5.68
N PHE A 112 2.82 1.22 5.99
CA PHE A 112 3.79 0.27 5.46
C PHE A 112 4.58 -0.34 6.61
N ILE A 113 4.38 -1.64 6.83
CA ILE A 113 4.84 -2.36 8.01
C ILE A 113 5.65 -3.56 7.56
N LEU A 114 6.89 -3.63 8.04
CA LEU A 114 7.78 -4.76 7.82
C LEU A 114 8.08 -5.41 9.16
N THR A 115 7.92 -6.72 9.25
CA THR A 115 8.41 -7.53 10.38
C THR A 115 9.84 -8.01 10.11
N ASP A 116 10.55 -8.54 11.12
CA ASP A 116 11.97 -8.98 11.08
C ASP A 116 12.27 -10.19 10.15
N ALA A 117 11.58 -10.28 9.02
CA ALA A 117 11.72 -11.28 7.98
C ALA A 117 12.70 -10.81 6.88
N ALA A 118 12.62 -11.39 5.69
CA ALA A 118 13.48 -11.12 4.54
C ALA A 118 13.81 -9.62 4.29
N ILE A 119 15.01 -9.37 3.73
CA ILE A 119 15.55 -8.02 3.47
C ILE A 119 14.62 -7.23 2.53
N PRO A 120 14.01 -6.13 3.01
CA PRO A 120 13.07 -5.34 2.21
C PRO A 120 13.79 -4.52 1.14
N LYS A 121 13.19 -4.42 -0.05
CA LYS A 121 13.76 -3.72 -1.21
C LYS A 121 13.34 -2.27 -1.37
N ILE A 122 12.47 -1.78 -0.48
CA ILE A 122 11.91 -0.43 -0.59
C ILE A 122 13.03 0.62 -0.60
N SER A 123 13.05 1.45 -1.62
CA SER A 123 14.09 2.45 -1.89
C SER A 123 13.56 3.87 -1.94
N SER A 124 12.28 4.05 -2.33
CA SER A 124 11.63 5.36 -2.34
C SER A 124 10.14 5.23 -2.04
N ILE A 125 9.63 6.15 -1.21
CA ILE A 125 8.21 6.30 -0.95
C ILE A 125 7.83 7.75 -1.21
N SER A 126 6.93 7.99 -2.15
CA SER A 126 6.41 9.32 -2.47
C SER A 126 4.90 9.40 -2.25
N PHE A 127 4.50 10.38 -1.45
CA PHE A 127 3.13 10.81 -1.22
C PHE A 127 2.85 12.17 -1.86
N ARG A 128 3.66 12.55 -2.85
CA ARG A 128 3.56 13.83 -3.53
C ARG A 128 2.13 14.06 -4.01
N GLY A 129 1.56 15.21 -3.65
CA GLY A 129 0.23 15.64 -4.11
C GLY A 129 -0.95 15.00 -3.36
N LEU A 130 -0.71 14.11 -2.39
CA LEU A 130 -1.78 13.50 -1.58
C LEU A 130 -2.29 14.46 -0.48
N GLY A 131 -2.95 15.55 -0.88
CA GLY A 131 -3.42 16.61 0.02
C GLY A 131 -4.47 16.21 1.06
N LYS A 132 -5.01 14.99 1.01
CA LYS A 132 -5.89 14.41 2.04
C LYS A 132 -5.18 13.45 2.99
N LEU A 133 -3.94 13.06 2.70
CA LEU A 133 -3.16 12.13 3.51
C LEU A 133 -2.80 12.81 4.84
N LYS A 134 -3.38 12.31 5.94
CA LYS A 134 -3.22 12.85 7.29
C LYS A 134 -2.34 11.94 8.16
N SER A 135 -2.40 10.63 7.91
CA SER A 135 -1.76 9.60 8.71
C SER A 135 -0.82 8.76 7.85
N VAL A 136 0.45 8.76 8.21
CA VAL A 136 1.47 7.88 7.64
C VAL A 136 2.04 7.07 8.80
N PHE A 137 1.94 5.74 8.70
CA PHE A 137 2.52 4.82 9.68
C PHE A 137 3.57 3.95 8.99
N LEU A 138 4.82 4.12 9.38
CA LEU A 138 5.94 3.33 8.88
C LEU A 138 6.51 2.54 10.06
N ARG A 139 6.80 1.26 9.85
CA ARG A 139 7.41 0.40 10.87
C ARG A 139 8.30 -0.66 10.24
N GLY A 140 9.41 -0.95 10.89
CA GLY A 140 10.32 -2.04 10.55
C GLY A 140 11.65 -1.58 9.96
N VAL A 141 12.44 -2.55 9.52
CA VAL A 141 13.78 -2.35 8.97
C VAL A 141 13.69 -2.03 7.48
N MET A 142 13.98 -0.77 7.12
CA MET A 142 13.94 -0.24 5.75
C MET A 142 15.33 0.26 5.34
N GLU A 143 16.35 -0.59 5.50
CA GLU A 143 17.75 -0.20 5.25
C GLU A 143 17.97 0.34 3.84
N ASN A 144 17.24 -0.13 2.83
CA ASN A 144 17.37 0.33 1.45
C ASN A 144 16.66 1.65 1.15
N LEU A 145 15.87 2.20 2.08
CA LEU A 145 15.09 3.41 1.85
C LEU A 145 16.02 4.62 1.70
N LEU A 146 16.05 5.21 0.51
CA LEU A 146 16.87 6.38 0.16
C LEU A 146 16.07 7.69 0.21
N GLU A 147 14.78 7.64 -0.09
CA GLU A 147 13.93 8.82 -0.23
C GLU A 147 12.54 8.63 0.39
N LEU A 148 12.09 9.63 1.14
CA LEU A 148 10.71 9.79 1.59
C LEU A 148 10.20 11.19 1.18
N ASP A 149 9.21 11.25 0.31
CA ASP A 149 8.62 12.49 -0.20
C ASP A 149 7.20 12.70 0.34
N LEU A 150 7.02 13.73 1.17
CA LEU A 150 5.74 14.14 1.77
C LEU A 150 5.14 15.38 1.08
N SER A 151 5.68 15.81 -0.07
CA SER A 151 5.35 17.10 -0.67
C SER A 151 3.86 17.26 -0.97
N GLY A 152 3.27 18.38 -0.55
CA GLY A 152 1.84 18.66 -0.75
C GLY A 152 0.88 17.73 0.01
N SER A 153 1.38 16.91 0.95
CA SER A 153 0.53 16.10 1.82
C SER A 153 -0.01 16.90 3.02
N ALA A 154 -1.06 16.39 3.67
CA ALA A 154 -1.64 16.99 4.88
C ALA A 154 -1.16 16.34 6.20
N VAL A 155 -0.04 15.61 6.15
CA VAL A 155 0.54 14.90 7.29
C VAL A 155 0.89 15.89 8.39
N LYS A 156 0.50 15.59 9.63
CA LYS A 156 0.71 16.49 10.79
C LYS A 156 1.92 16.13 11.62
N SER A 157 2.23 14.85 11.70
CA SER A 157 3.36 14.30 12.42
C SER A 157 3.87 13.09 11.66
N LEU A 158 5.18 12.89 11.67
CA LEU A 158 5.83 11.70 11.17
C LEU A 158 6.57 11.04 12.34
N ASP A 159 6.21 9.83 12.69
CA ASP A 159 6.89 9.05 13.72
C ASP A 159 7.76 7.99 13.04
N LEU A 160 9.07 8.09 13.22
CA LEU A 160 10.10 7.22 12.67
C LEU A 160 10.80 6.40 13.75
N ARG A 161 10.36 6.47 15.02
CA ARG A 161 11.00 5.73 16.13
C ARG A 161 11.01 4.22 15.93
N GLU A 162 10.00 3.70 15.23
CA GLU A 162 9.85 2.28 14.90
C GLU A 162 10.41 1.94 13.51
N VAL A 163 11.19 2.84 12.88
CA VAL A 163 11.77 2.68 11.54
C VAL A 163 13.29 2.66 11.61
N VAL A 164 13.91 1.61 11.07
CA VAL A 164 15.37 1.56 10.88
C VAL A 164 15.67 1.83 9.41
N ALA A 165 16.03 3.08 9.06
CA ALA A 165 16.33 3.51 7.68
C ALA A 165 17.74 4.10 7.56
N LEU A 166 18.76 3.24 7.68
CA LEU A 166 20.17 3.65 7.75
C LEU A 166 20.69 4.39 6.51
N ASN A 167 20.07 4.17 5.34
CA ASN A 167 20.47 4.81 4.08
C ASN A 167 19.53 5.94 3.63
N LEU A 168 18.66 6.47 4.50
CA LEU A 168 17.76 7.58 4.14
C LEU A 168 18.58 8.84 3.84
N LYS A 169 18.58 9.26 2.57
CA LYS A 169 19.35 10.42 2.08
C LYS A 169 18.48 11.65 1.88
N GLN A 170 17.19 11.45 1.56
CA GLN A 170 16.28 12.53 1.20
C GLN A 170 14.97 12.42 1.95
N LEU A 171 14.62 13.47 2.70
CA LEU A 171 13.28 13.70 3.23
C LEU A 171 12.74 14.99 2.60
N ILE A 172 11.78 14.87 1.70
CA ILE A 172 11.25 15.99 0.91
C ILE A 172 9.90 16.40 1.49
N MET A 173 9.73 17.69 1.80
CA MET A 173 8.54 18.20 2.51
C MET A 173 7.98 19.48 1.90
N MET A 174 8.13 19.65 0.59
CA MET A 174 7.71 20.88 -0.11
C MET A 174 6.20 21.09 0.02
N GLY A 175 5.75 22.21 0.58
CA GLY A 175 4.32 22.50 0.78
C GLY A 175 3.63 21.59 1.81
N CYS A 176 4.38 21.00 2.75
CA CYS A 176 3.82 20.21 3.85
C CYS A 176 3.49 21.10 5.08
N ASP A 177 2.58 22.07 4.91
CA ASP A 177 2.36 23.16 5.88
C ASP A 177 1.82 22.70 7.25
N LYS A 178 1.24 21.50 7.27
CA LYS A 178 0.61 20.90 8.46
C LYS A 178 1.57 20.08 9.32
N LEU A 179 2.74 19.71 8.80
CA LEU A 179 3.71 18.90 9.54
C LEU A 179 4.37 19.76 10.63
N LYS A 180 4.25 19.33 11.89
CA LYS A 180 4.77 20.06 13.06
C LYS A 180 5.86 19.32 13.82
N ALA A 181 5.97 18.01 13.66
CA ALA A 181 6.95 17.21 14.37
C ALA A 181 7.37 15.99 13.54
N ILE A 182 8.65 15.64 13.69
CA ILE A 182 9.22 14.35 13.33
C ILE A 182 9.75 13.76 14.63
N GLN A 183 9.36 12.52 14.96
CA GLN A 183 9.78 11.83 16.18
C GLN A 183 10.59 10.58 15.86
#